data_AF-H2D764-F1
#
_entry.id   AF-H2D764-F1
#
_cell.length_a   1.000
_cell.length_b   1.000
_cell.length_c   1.000
_cell.angle_alpha   90.00
_cell.angle_beta   90.00
_cell.angle_gamma   90.00
#
_symmetry.space_group_name_H-M   'P 1'
#
loop_
_entity.id
_entity.type
_entity.pdbx_description
1 polymer ?
#
loop_
_entity_poly.entity_id
_entity_poly.type
_entity_poly.pdbx_seq_one_letter_code
_entity_poly.pdbx_strand_id
1 'polypeptide(L)'
;MTVIDKLGISFSYEEGNSKTKHHFTLCHELGHFILKHNGLYFKESIDNKESTIERESNIFSAIILMPDIVLLFKIYYSCDSFQKVKQALEVSNQAFYFRFFDLFRLHQVGCILLYQASNCRLHRGSKYICLSLFSSDKGNYY
;
A
#
# COMPACT_ATOMS: atom_id res chain seq x y z
N MET A 1 -6.69 16.61 14.52
CA MET A 1 -7.75 17.16 13.65
C MET A 1 -8.84 16.10 13.47
N THR A 2 -10.11 16.48 13.58
CA THR A 2 -11.25 15.58 13.39
C THR A 2 -12.13 16.14 12.27
N VAL A 3 -12.38 15.34 11.25
CA VAL A 3 -13.28 15.66 10.14
C VAL A 3 -14.62 15.02 10.44
N ILE A 4 -15.68 15.82 10.51
CA ILE A 4 -17.04 15.35 10.82
C ILE A 4 -17.93 15.68 9.61
N ASP A 5 -18.70 14.70 9.14
CA ASP A 5 -19.68 14.91 8.08
C ASP A 5 -21.03 15.42 8.62
N LYS A 6 -21.98 15.69 7.72
CA LYS A 6 -23.31 16.19 8.08
C LYS A 6 -24.20 15.16 8.79
N LEU A 7 -23.82 13.87 8.74
CA LEU A 7 -24.54 12.75 9.33
C LEU A 7 -23.96 12.35 10.70
N GLY A 8 -22.89 13.04 11.16
CA GLY A 8 -22.24 12.80 12.43
C GLY A 8 -21.13 11.75 12.39
N ILE A 9 -20.73 11.28 11.20
CA ILE A 9 -19.59 10.38 11.04
C ILE A 9 -18.33 11.21 11.15
N SER A 10 -17.41 10.79 12.03
CA SER A 10 -16.17 11.51 12.29
C SER A 10 -14.93 10.63 12.10
N PHE A 11 -13.94 11.14 11.39
CA PHE A 11 -12.60 10.54 11.31
C PHE A 11 -11.58 11.47 11.93
N SER A 12 -10.63 10.91 12.68
CA SER A 12 -9.61 11.66 13.41
C SER A 12 -8.21 11.28 12.96
N TYR A 13 -7.33 12.26 12.91
CA TYR A 13 -5.90 12.05 12.69
C TYR A 13 -5.07 13.07 13.48
N GLU A 14 -3.84 12.70 13.84
CA GLU A 14 -2.95 13.59 14.60
C GLU A 14 -2.34 14.64 13.68
N GLU A 15 -2.51 15.92 14.02
CA GLU A 15 -2.13 17.04 13.14
C GLU A 15 -0.62 17.17 12.92
N GLY A 16 0.21 16.75 13.90
CA GLY A 16 1.67 16.78 13.80
C GLY A 16 2.30 15.71 12.88
N ASN A 17 1.50 14.77 12.37
CA ASN A 17 1.98 13.74 11.46
C ASN A 17 2.24 14.27 10.04
N SER A 18 2.99 13.50 9.25
CA SER A 18 3.20 13.80 7.83
C SER A 18 1.91 13.61 7.02
N LYS A 19 1.77 14.33 5.90
CA LYS A 19 0.63 14.18 4.97
C LYS A 19 0.38 12.73 4.56
N THR A 20 1.45 12.00 4.26
CA THR A 20 1.39 10.55 3.97
C THR A 20 0.69 9.76 5.08
N LYS A 21 1.03 10.04 6.34
CA LYS A 21 0.43 9.34 7.47
C LYS A 21 -1.01 9.80 7.69
N HIS A 22 -1.33 11.08 7.44
CA HIS A 22 -2.72 11.56 7.45
C HIS A 22 -3.58 10.84 6.41
N HIS A 23 -3.12 10.77 5.15
CA HIS A 23 -3.85 10.09 4.08
C HIS A 23 -4.09 8.62 4.40
N PHE A 24 -3.07 7.93 4.92
CA PHE A 24 -3.21 6.53 5.32
C PHE A 24 -4.21 6.36 6.46
N THR A 25 -4.10 7.14 7.54
CA THR A 25 -5.05 7.08 8.66
C THR A 25 -6.48 7.37 8.22
N LEU A 26 -6.70 8.39 7.39
CA LEU A 26 -8.05 8.70 6.89
C LEU A 26 -8.64 7.56 6.05
N CYS A 27 -7.84 6.94 5.18
CA CYS A 27 -8.30 5.77 4.42
C CYS A 27 -8.54 4.55 5.31
N HIS A 28 -7.79 4.41 6.40
CA HIS A 28 -7.92 3.31 7.35
C HIS A 28 -9.24 3.40 8.13
N GLU A 29 -9.56 4.59 8.65
CA GLU A 29 -10.86 4.85 9.28
C GLU A 29 -12.03 4.68 8.30
N LEU A 30 -11.84 5.12 7.05
CA LEU A 30 -12.82 4.87 6.00
C LEU A 30 -13.00 3.37 5.74
N GLY A 31 -11.92 2.58 5.80
CA GLY A 31 -11.95 1.13 5.71
C GLY A 31 -12.79 0.50 6.81
N HIS A 32 -12.59 0.92 8.07
CA HIS A 32 -13.44 0.49 9.17
C HIS A 32 -14.91 0.79 8.92
N PHE A 33 -15.20 2.00 8.44
CA PHE A 33 -16.57 2.42 8.17
C PHE A 33 -17.22 1.60 7.04
N ILE A 34 -16.54 1.45 5.90
CA ILE A 34 -17.10 0.77 4.72
C ILE A 34 -17.21 -0.75 4.95
N LEU A 35 -16.21 -1.35 5.59
CA LEU A 35 -16.20 -2.79 5.89
C LEU A 35 -17.07 -3.13 7.11
N LYS A 36 -17.73 -2.13 7.71
CA LYS A 36 -18.61 -2.27 8.89
C LYS A 36 -17.90 -2.93 10.07
N HIS A 37 -16.62 -2.64 10.22
CA HIS A 37 -15.86 -3.00 11.39
C HIS A 37 -16.38 -2.19 12.58
N ASN A 38 -16.64 -2.82 13.72
CA ASN A 38 -17.08 -2.11 14.92
C ASN A 38 -15.96 -1.16 15.37
N GLY A 39 -16.13 0.15 15.14
CA GLY A 39 -15.12 1.21 15.26
C GLY A 39 -14.64 1.56 16.67
N LEU A 40 -14.43 0.56 17.54
CA LEU A 40 -13.91 0.73 18.90
C LEU A 40 -12.39 0.45 19.03
N TYR A 41 -11.71 0.11 17.94
CA TYR A 41 -10.32 -0.40 17.97
C TYR A 41 -9.25 0.66 17.74
N PHE A 42 -9.52 1.92 18.10
CA PHE A 42 -8.53 3.00 18.09
C PHE A 42 -7.39 2.85 19.11
N LYS A 43 -7.22 1.67 19.71
CA LYS A 43 -6.23 1.41 20.75
C LYS A 43 -5.25 0.38 20.23
N GLU A 44 -4.00 0.82 20.03
CA GLU A 44 -2.83 -0.05 20.02
C GLU A 44 -2.93 -1.05 21.20
N SER A 45 -3.45 -2.25 20.94
CA SER A 45 -3.45 -3.33 21.92
C SER A 45 -2.16 -4.11 21.74
N ILE A 46 -1.34 -4.02 22.78
CA ILE A 46 0.05 -4.46 22.93
C ILE A 46 0.27 -5.98 22.77
N ASP A 47 -0.73 -6.78 22.39
CA ASP A 47 -0.59 -8.24 22.26
C ASP A 47 -0.73 -8.72 20.80
N ASN A 48 0.33 -8.46 20.03
CA ASN A 48 1.02 -9.45 19.18
C ASN A 48 0.26 -10.26 18.09
N LYS A 49 -0.85 -9.76 17.55
CA LYS A 49 -1.35 -10.07 16.20
C LYS A 49 -2.28 -8.94 15.79
N GLU A 50 -1.93 -8.20 14.75
CA GLU A 50 -2.83 -7.27 14.08
C GLU A 50 -4.17 -8.00 13.83
N SER A 51 -5.25 -7.54 14.46
CA SER A 51 -6.53 -8.22 14.34
C SER A 51 -6.93 -8.27 12.86
N THR A 52 -7.69 -9.29 12.43
CA THR A 52 -8.11 -9.41 11.02
C THR A 52 -8.77 -8.14 10.50
N ILE A 53 -9.47 -7.44 11.39
CA ILE A 53 -10.13 -6.15 11.18
C ILE A 53 -9.12 -5.05 10.82
N GLU A 54 -8.08 -4.86 11.65
CA GLU A 54 -7.01 -3.88 11.41
C GLU A 54 -6.28 -4.15 10.09
N ARG A 55 -6.00 -5.44 9.85
CA ARG A 55 -5.34 -5.89 8.62
C ARG A 55 -6.18 -5.59 7.39
N GLU A 56 -7.49 -5.84 7.45
CA GLU A 56 -8.42 -5.54 6.36
C GLU A 56 -8.53 -4.03 6.11
N SER A 57 -8.59 -3.20 7.15
CA SER A 57 -8.55 -1.73 7.02
C SER A 57 -7.22 -1.23 6.41
N ASN A 58 -6.10 -1.86 6.75
CA ASN A 58 -4.78 -1.55 6.17
C ASN A 58 -4.69 -1.92 4.69
N ILE A 59 -5.20 -3.11 4.31
CA ILE A 59 -5.30 -3.53 2.91
C ILE A 59 -6.21 -2.57 2.13
N PHE A 60 -7.38 -2.25 2.69
CA PHE A 60 -8.32 -1.29 2.09
C PHE A 60 -7.62 0.05 1.80
N SER A 61 -6.90 0.59 2.78
CA SER A 61 -6.16 1.85 2.65
C SER A 61 -5.11 1.81 1.54
N ALA A 62 -4.34 0.71 1.47
CA ALA A 62 -3.32 0.53 0.45
C ALA A 62 -3.93 0.45 -0.97
N ILE A 63 -5.09 -0.20 -1.12
CA ILE A 63 -5.79 -0.29 -2.41
C ILE A 63 -6.32 1.08 -2.86
N ILE A 64 -6.93 1.84 -1.95
CA ILE A 64 -7.46 3.18 -2.26
C ILE A 64 -6.35 4.15 -2.63
N LEU A 65 -5.24 4.17 -1.87
CA LEU A 65 -4.12 5.10 -2.11
C LEU A 65 -3.28 4.72 -3.33
N MET A 66 -3.24 3.44 -3.69
CA MET A 66 -2.45 2.92 -4.79
C MET A 66 -3.27 1.93 -5.63
N PRO A 67 -4.23 2.42 -6.44
CA PRO A 67 -5.05 1.57 -7.28
C PRO A 67 -4.23 0.82 -8.33
N ASP A 68 -4.64 -0.41 -8.68
CA ASP A 68 -3.95 -1.25 -9.68
C ASP A 68 -3.68 -0.48 -10.97
N ILE A 69 -4.70 0.20 -11.51
CA ILE A 69 -4.59 0.95 -12.76
C ILE A 69 -3.55 2.06 -12.69
N VAL A 70 -3.41 2.73 -11.55
CA VAL A 70 -2.43 3.82 -11.34
C VAL A 70 -1.03 3.24 -11.22
N LEU A 71 -0.87 2.15 -10.46
CA LEU A 71 0.42 1.45 -10.34
C LEU A 71 0.88 0.89 -11.68
N LEU A 72 0.00 0.20 -12.41
CA LEU A 72 0.29 -0.32 -13.75
C LEU A 72 0.63 0.81 -14.71
N PHE A 73 -0.15 1.90 -14.73
CA PHE A 73 0.17 3.04 -15.60
C PHE A 73 1.54 3.66 -15.30
N LYS A 74 1.84 3.91 -14.04
CA LYS A 74 3.10 4.57 -13.66
C LYS A 74 4.32 3.65 -13.82
N ILE A 75 4.21 2.41 -13.37
CA ILE A 75 5.32 1.46 -13.35
C ILE A 75 5.52 0.84 -14.73
N TYR A 76 4.44 0.34 -15.35
CA TYR A 76 4.52 -0.35 -16.63
C TYR A 76 4.51 0.64 -17.80
N TYR A 77 3.46 1.46 -17.95
CA TYR A 77 3.36 2.30 -19.15
C TYR A 77 4.32 3.50 -19.14
N SER A 78 4.49 4.15 -17.98
CA SER A 78 5.33 5.36 -17.86
C SER A 78 6.79 5.05 -17.50
N CYS A 79 7.10 3.79 -17.15
CA CYS A 79 8.43 3.37 -16.69
C CYS A 79 9.00 4.24 -15.55
N ASP A 80 8.15 4.76 -14.67
CA ASP A 80 8.57 5.59 -13.54
C ASP A 80 9.36 4.75 -12.51
N SER A 81 10.41 5.35 -11.92
CA SER A 81 11.12 4.70 -10.82
C SER A 81 10.21 4.55 -9.60
N PHE A 82 10.40 3.50 -8.79
CA PHE A 82 9.60 3.29 -7.58
C PHE A 82 9.64 4.47 -6.62
N GLN A 83 10.78 5.16 -6.52
CA GLN A 83 10.90 6.39 -5.74
C GLN A 83 9.98 7.48 -6.27
N LYS A 84 9.93 7.68 -7.60
CA LYS A 84 9.06 8.68 -8.24
C LYS A 84 7.59 8.31 -8.05
N VAL A 85 7.21 7.03 -8.21
CA VAL A 85 5.83 6.58 -7.99
C VAL A 85 5.39 6.81 -6.54
N LYS A 86 6.22 6.40 -5.58
CA LYS A 86 5.94 6.57 -4.15
C LYS A 86 5.79 8.05 -3.77
N GLN A 87 6.67 8.91 -4.27
CA GLN A 87 6.57 10.37 -4.05
C GLN A 87 5.29 10.94 -4.68
N ALA A 88 4.95 10.51 -5.90
CA ALA A 88 3.76 10.98 -6.61
C ALA A 88 2.45 10.54 -5.96
N LEU A 89 2.43 9.38 -5.27
CA LEU A 89 1.27 8.88 -4.54
C LEU A 89 1.29 9.28 -3.06
N GLU A 90 2.34 9.97 -2.60
CA GLU A 90 2.52 10.41 -1.22
C GLU A 90 2.35 9.27 -0.20
N VAL A 91 2.85 8.07 -0.50
CA VAL A 91 2.74 6.88 0.36
C VAL A 91 4.07 6.52 1.04
N SER A 92 3.99 5.74 2.13
CA SER A 92 5.18 5.26 2.83
C SER A 92 5.88 4.15 2.04
N ASN A 93 7.16 3.90 2.35
CA ASN A 93 7.90 2.76 1.76
C ASN A 93 7.19 1.42 2.07
N GLN A 94 6.71 1.27 3.30
CA GLN A 94 6.08 0.05 3.76
C GLN A 94 4.76 -0.22 3.04
N ALA A 95 3.86 0.78 2.97
CA ALA A 95 2.60 0.64 2.26
C ALA A 95 2.83 0.34 0.77
N PHE A 96 3.77 1.05 0.14
CA PHE A 96 4.13 0.81 -1.26
C PHE A 96 4.66 -0.61 -1.47
N TYR A 97 5.54 -1.10 -0.59
CA TYR A 97 6.10 -2.45 -0.70
C TYR A 97 5.02 -3.54 -0.62
N PHE A 98 4.17 -3.49 0.41
CA PHE A 98 3.09 -4.46 0.56
C PHE A 98 2.14 -4.44 -0.63
N ARG A 99 1.75 -3.25 -1.08
CA ARG A 99 0.84 -3.12 -2.20
C ARG A 99 1.43 -3.56 -3.53
N PHE A 100 2.69 -3.20 -3.75
CA PHE A 100 3.43 -3.64 -4.93
C PHE A 100 3.49 -5.16 -4.96
N PHE A 101 3.89 -5.81 -3.86
CA PHE A 101 3.92 -7.27 -3.76
C PHE A 101 2.55 -7.92 -4.03
N ASP A 102 1.48 -7.37 -3.46
CA ASP A 102 0.10 -7.81 -3.69
C ASP A 102 -0.30 -7.76 -5.18
N LEU A 103 0.07 -6.69 -5.89
CA LEU A 103 -0.15 -6.55 -7.33
C LEU A 103 0.52 -7.67 -8.15
N PHE A 104 1.76 -8.09 -7.82
CA PHE A 104 2.42 -9.21 -8.52
C PHE A 104 1.72 -10.53 -8.28
N ARG A 105 1.33 -10.76 -7.03
CA ARG A 105 0.76 -12.02 -6.61
C ARG A 105 -0.57 -12.28 -7.31
N LEU A 106 -1.42 -11.26 -7.43
CA LEU A 106 -2.75 -11.39 -8.00
C LEU A 106 -2.75 -11.51 -9.53
N HIS A 107 -1.90 -10.74 -10.21
CA HIS A 107 -1.99 -10.59 -11.67
C HIS A 107 -0.91 -11.36 -12.45
N GLN A 108 -0.09 -12.19 -11.79
CA GLN A 108 1.07 -12.87 -12.40
C GLN A 108 1.94 -11.92 -13.25
N VAL A 109 2.00 -10.64 -12.86
CA VAL A 109 2.69 -9.55 -13.59
C VAL A 109 4.20 -9.78 -13.63
N GLY A 110 4.71 -10.79 -12.91
CA GLY A 110 6.09 -11.25 -12.99
C GLY A 110 6.56 -11.44 -14.42
N CYS A 111 5.76 -12.08 -15.29
CA CYS A 111 6.14 -12.25 -16.70
C CYS A 111 6.18 -10.91 -17.47
N ILE A 112 5.28 -9.99 -17.17
CA ILE A 112 5.14 -8.68 -17.84
C ILE A 112 6.29 -7.74 -17.43
N LEU A 113 6.69 -7.75 -16.16
CA LEU A 113 7.81 -6.97 -15.66
C LEU A 113 9.16 -7.60 -16.01
N LEU A 114 9.25 -8.93 -16.15
CA LEU A 114 10.41 -9.59 -16.76
C LEU A 114 10.56 -9.21 -18.23
N TYR A 115 9.46 -9.12 -18.99
CA TYR A 115 9.46 -8.64 -20.38
C TYR A 115 9.92 -7.17 -20.48
N GLN A 116 9.52 -6.31 -19.54
CA GLN A 116 10.05 -4.94 -19.49
C GLN A 116 11.49 -4.85 -18.99
N ALA A 117 11.91 -5.67 -18.03
CA ALA A 117 13.31 -5.72 -17.60
C ALA A 117 14.25 -6.24 -18.70
N SER A 118 13.70 -6.97 -19.68
CA SER A 118 14.42 -7.43 -20.88
C SER A 118 14.38 -6.42 -22.04
N ASN A 119 13.33 -5.60 -22.17
CA ASN A 119 13.18 -4.62 -23.27
C ASN A 119 13.49 -3.16 -22.92
N CYS A 120 13.40 -2.77 -21.66
CA CYS A 120 13.81 -1.46 -21.17
C CYS A 120 15.15 -1.57 -20.45
N ARG A 121 16.04 -0.60 -20.66
CA ARG A 121 17.19 -0.31 -19.78
C ARG A 121 16.68 0.13 -18.41
N LEU A 122 16.00 -0.74 -17.65
CA LEU A 122 15.85 -0.52 -16.22
C LEU A 122 17.26 -0.42 -15.66
N HIS A 123 17.56 0.70 -15.00
CA HIS A 123 18.83 0.95 -14.33
C HIS A 123 19.30 -0.32 -13.62
N ARG A 124 20.58 -0.67 -13.79
CA ARG A 124 21.23 -1.92 -13.35
C ARG A 124 20.88 -2.39 -11.92
N GLY A 125 20.36 -1.54 -11.03
CA GLY A 125 19.90 -1.91 -9.68
C GLY A 125 18.59 -2.70 -9.62
N SER A 126 17.63 -2.49 -10.51
CA SER A 126 16.30 -3.14 -10.43
C SER A 126 16.29 -4.59 -10.92
N LYS A 127 17.27 -4.97 -11.75
CA LYS A 127 17.44 -6.36 -12.21
C LYS A 127 17.83 -7.28 -11.05
N TYR A 128 18.60 -6.77 -10.09
CA TYR A 128 18.98 -7.51 -8.88
C TYR A 128 17.83 -7.63 -7.88
N ILE A 129 16.99 -6.59 -7.72
CA ILE A 129 15.85 -6.62 -6.80
C ILE A 129 14.82 -7.67 -7.22
N CYS A 130 14.51 -7.74 -8.53
CA CYS A 130 13.57 -8.75 -9.03
C CYS A 130 14.12 -10.17 -8.84
N LEU A 131 15.41 -10.43 -9.10
CA LEU A 131 16.00 -11.76 -8.88
C LEU A 131 16.16 -12.10 -7.39
N SER A 132 16.54 -11.14 -6.54
CA SER A 132 16.73 -11.38 -5.10
C SER A 132 15.42 -11.64 -4.36
N LEU A 133 14.31 -11.00 -4.79
CA LEU A 133 12.98 -11.24 -4.22
C LEU A 133 12.46 -12.66 -4.51
N PHE A 134 12.81 -13.26 -5.66
CA PHE A 134 12.40 -14.63 -5.99
C PHE A 134 13.31 -15.72 -5.42
N SER A 135 14.54 -15.39 -5.03
CA SER A 135 15.49 -16.38 -4.49
C SER A 135 15.52 -16.48 -2.96
N SER A 136 14.94 -15.53 -2.22
CA SER A 136 15.15 -15.44 -0.77
C SER A 136 14.00 -15.84 0.16
N ASP A 137 12.75 -16.03 -0.29
CA ASP A 137 11.67 -16.27 0.67
C ASP A 137 11.01 -17.65 0.60
N LYS A 138 11.53 -18.53 1.45
CA LYS A 138 10.76 -19.55 2.18
C LYS A 138 10.30 -18.99 3.55
N GLY A 139 9.81 -17.76 3.59
CA GLY A 139 9.38 -17.08 4.81
C GLY A 139 7.87 -16.87 4.82
N ASN A 140 7.21 -17.23 5.91
CA ASN A 140 5.77 -17.03 6.12
C ASN A 140 5.40 -15.55 6.03
N TYR A 141 4.44 -15.25 5.18
CA TYR A 141 3.86 -13.92 5.01
C TYR A 141 2.38 -13.92 5.39
N TYR A 142 2.07 -14.11 6.68
CA TYR A 142 0.82 -13.71 7.34
C TYR A 142 1.02 -13.61 8.85
#